data_AF-A0A6G4A689-F1
#
_entry.id   AF-A0A6G4A689-F1
#
_cell.length_a   1.000
_cell.length_b   1.000
_cell.length_c   1.000
_cell.angle_alpha   90.00
_cell.angle_beta   90.00
_cell.angle_gamma   90.00
#
_symmetry.space_group_name_H-M   'P 1'
#
loop_
_entity.id
_entity.type
_entity.pdbx_description
1 polymer ?
#
loop_
_entity_poly.entity_id
_entity_poly.type
_entity_poly.pdbx_seq_one_letter_code
_entity_poly.pdbx_strand_id
1 'polypeptide(L)'
;MKQKSNYRYSDWKVETLLYAEIGQRIRAARRFKDLTQQELSDRISLSRTSITNLENGVQKISLYTLYEICFVLNIEIHRLIPNNKKESS
;
A
#
# COMPACT_ATOMS: atom_id res chain seq x y z
N MET A 1 11.36 23.89 -20.86
CA MET A 1 11.08 22.67 -21.64
C MET A 1 11.53 21.43 -20.86
N LYS A 2 10.57 20.61 -20.39
CA LYS A 2 10.62 19.14 -20.41
C LYS A 2 9.17 18.69 -20.62
N GLN A 3 8.91 18.03 -21.74
CA GLN A 3 7.60 17.53 -22.16
C GLN A 3 7.06 16.55 -21.12
N LYS A 4 5.87 16.81 -20.57
CA LYS A 4 5.10 15.80 -19.85
C LYS A 4 4.32 15.00 -20.91
N SER A 5 4.69 13.75 -21.09
CA SER A 5 4.06 12.81 -22.02
C SER A 5 2.59 12.58 -21.67
N ASN A 6 1.76 12.34 -22.68
CA ASN A 6 0.35 11.95 -22.62
C ASN A 6 0.08 10.74 -21.69
N TYR A 7 -0.12 10.96 -20.39
CA TYR A 7 -0.72 9.97 -19.50
C TYR A 7 -2.23 10.24 -19.41
N ARG A 8 -3.07 9.22 -19.69
CA ARG A 8 -4.54 9.32 -19.57
C ARG A 8 -4.91 9.72 -18.15
N TYR A 9 -5.65 10.83 -18.02
CA TYR A 9 -6.03 11.41 -16.73
C TYR A 9 -6.86 10.44 -15.84
N SER A 10 -7.51 9.45 -16.46
CA SER A 10 -8.23 8.38 -15.77
C SER A 10 -7.31 7.44 -14.99
N ASP A 11 -6.11 7.18 -15.52
CA ASP A 11 -5.31 6.03 -15.11
C ASP A 11 -4.46 6.36 -13.87
N TRP A 12 -3.99 7.60 -13.74
CA TRP A 12 -3.28 8.05 -12.52
C TRP A 12 -4.22 8.14 -11.30
N LYS A 13 -5.50 8.51 -11.51
CA LYS A 13 -6.47 8.57 -10.41
C LYS A 13 -6.78 7.18 -9.87
N VAL A 14 -6.92 6.18 -10.75
CA VAL A 14 -7.12 4.78 -10.35
C VAL A 14 -5.90 4.26 -9.58
N GLU A 15 -4.69 4.54 -10.06
CA GLU A 15 -3.46 4.14 -9.39
C GLU A 15 -3.34 4.75 -7.98
N THR A 16 -3.61 6.05 -7.84
CA THR A 16 -3.60 6.73 -6.53
C THR A 16 -4.63 6.13 -5.57
N LEU A 17 -5.85 5.84 -6.04
CA LEU A 17 -6.89 5.23 -5.21
C LEU A 17 -6.51 3.81 -4.77
N LEU A 18 -5.87 3.04 -5.65
CA LEU A 18 -5.38 1.70 -5.34
C LEU A 18 -4.36 1.73 -4.19
N TYR A 19 -3.33 2.57 -4.29
CA TYR A 19 -2.29 2.63 -3.26
C TYR A 19 -2.80 3.26 -1.95
N ALA A 20 -3.72 4.21 -2.00
CA ALA A 20 -4.37 4.75 -0.81
C ALA A 20 -5.14 3.66 -0.05
N GLU A 21 -5.94 2.84 -0.75
CA GLU A 21 -6.71 1.76 -0.14
C GLU A 21 -5.80 0.66 0.45
N ILE A 22 -4.76 0.25 -0.30
CA ILE A 22 -3.76 -0.70 0.22
C ILE A 22 -3.09 -0.15 1.48
N GLY A 23 -2.68 1.13 1.46
CA GLY A 23 -2.06 1.81 2.60
C GLY A 23 -2.95 1.81 3.85
N GLN A 24 -4.25 2.10 3.69
CA GLN A 24 -5.21 2.07 4.79
C GLN A 24 -5.39 0.66 5.35
N ARG A 25 -5.43 -0.36 4.50
CA ARG A 25 -5.52 -1.77 4.94
C ARG A 25 -4.28 -2.21 5.71
N ILE A 26 -3.08 -1.82 5.26
CA ILE A 26 -1.83 -2.06 6.00
C ILE A 26 -1.90 -1.38 7.38
N ARG A 27 -2.30 -0.12 7.43
CA ARG A 27 -2.44 0.64 8.69
C ARG A 27 -3.42 -0.01 9.65
N ALA A 28 -4.57 -0.45 9.14
CA ALA A 28 -5.59 -1.14 9.94
C ALA A 28 -5.06 -2.47 10.49
N ALA A 29 -4.44 -3.30 9.64
CA ALA A 29 -3.86 -4.57 10.07
C ALA A 29 -2.72 -4.39 11.08
N ARG A 30 -1.84 -3.40 10.88
CA ARG A 30 -0.78 -3.05 11.84
C ARG A 30 -1.36 -2.68 13.20
N ARG A 31 -2.37 -1.79 13.23
CA ARG A 31 -3.03 -1.35 14.46
C ARG A 31 -3.77 -2.49 15.16
N PHE A 32 -4.38 -3.40 14.41
CA PHE A 32 -5.00 -4.61 14.97
C PHE A 32 -4.00 -5.55 15.66
N LYS A 33 -2.72 -5.47 15.29
CA LYS A 33 -1.61 -6.18 15.95
C LYS A 33 -0.92 -5.34 17.04
N ASP A 34 -1.47 -4.18 17.40
CA ASP A 34 -0.91 -3.24 18.38
C ASP A 34 0.53 -2.80 18.10
N LEU A 35 0.91 -2.74 16.83
CA LEU A 35 2.26 -2.33 16.42
C LEU A 35 2.29 -0.86 16.08
N THR A 36 3.36 -0.17 16.45
CA THR A 36 3.73 1.15 15.94
C THR A 36 4.32 1.05 14.53
N GLN A 37 4.41 2.17 13.82
CA GLN A 37 5.08 2.21 12.52
C GLN A 37 6.57 1.87 12.63
N GLN A 38 7.19 2.21 13.77
CA GLN A 38 8.59 1.87 14.04
C GLN A 38 8.75 0.36 14.19
N GLU A 39 7.89 -0.28 15.00
CA GLU A 39 7.97 -1.74 15.20
C GLU A 39 7.67 -2.54 13.92
N LEU A 40 6.80 -2.04 13.04
CA LEU A 40 6.64 -2.65 11.72
C LEU A 40 7.90 -2.44 10.87
N SER A 41 8.48 -1.24 10.87
CA SER A 41 9.73 -0.97 10.13
C SER A 41 10.92 -1.74 10.66
N ASP A 42 10.97 -2.08 11.95
CA ASP A 42 12.09 -2.86 12.50
C ASP A 42 12.02 -4.33 12.07
N ARG A 43 10.84 -4.81 11.64
CA ARG A 43 10.59 -6.20 11.24
C ARG A 43 10.73 -6.44 9.74
N ILE A 44 10.81 -5.39 8.93
CA ILE A 44 10.97 -5.47 7.47
C ILE A 44 12.05 -4.48 7.04
N SER A 45 12.68 -4.66 5.89
CA SER A 45 13.78 -3.75 5.45
C SER A 45 13.28 -2.40 4.91
N LEU A 46 12.47 -1.68 5.69
CA LEU A 46 11.97 -0.34 5.36
C LEU A 46 12.24 0.65 6.50
N SER A 47 12.32 1.93 6.16
CA SER A 47 12.34 2.99 7.17
C SER A 47 10.94 3.24 7.75
N ARG A 48 10.85 3.77 8.98
CA ARG A 48 9.59 4.27 9.55
C ARG A 48 8.89 5.30 8.64
N THR A 49 9.67 6.15 7.95
CA THR A 49 9.14 7.12 6.99
C THR A 49 8.52 6.42 5.78
N SER A 50 9.14 5.35 5.28
CA SER A 50 8.57 4.51 4.22
C SER A 50 7.26 3.89 4.66
N ILE A 51 7.16 3.35 5.88
CA ILE A 51 5.89 2.86 6.44
C ILE A 51 4.83 3.97 6.45
N THR A 52 5.18 5.16 6.92
CA THR A 52 4.25 6.31 6.91
C THR A 52 3.76 6.63 5.50
N ASN A 53 4.66 6.70 4.52
CA ASN A 53 4.31 7.02 3.13
C ASN A 53 3.48 5.92 2.47
N LEU A 54 3.74 4.65 2.80
CA LEU A 54 2.94 3.50 2.36
C LEU A 54 1.53 3.57 2.95
N GLU A 55 1.39 3.78 4.25
CA GLU A 55 0.09 3.86 4.93
C GLU A 55 -0.78 5.05 4.45
N ASN A 56 -0.14 6.11 3.95
CA ASN A 56 -0.81 7.26 3.36
C ASN A 56 -1.04 7.12 1.84
N GLY A 57 -0.62 6.03 1.21
CA GLY A 57 -0.74 5.81 -0.25
C GLY A 57 0.15 6.72 -1.11
N VAL A 58 1.10 7.41 -0.50
CA VAL A 58 2.05 8.32 -1.19
C VAL A 58 3.13 7.52 -1.90
N GLN A 59 3.59 6.43 -1.29
CA GLN A 59 4.62 5.57 -1.85
C GLN A 59 3.98 4.33 -2.48
N LYS A 60 4.41 3.98 -3.70
CA LYS A 60 4.05 2.69 -4.31
C LYS A 60 4.72 1.55 -3.55
N ILE A 61 4.01 0.42 -3.43
CA ILE A 61 4.54 -0.78 -2.80
C ILE A 61 4.96 -1.82 -3.84
N SER A 62 6.10 -2.47 -3.62
CA SER A 62 6.52 -3.62 -4.42
C SER A 62 5.77 -4.89 -3.97
N LEU A 63 5.66 -5.89 -4.84
CA LEU A 63 5.05 -7.18 -4.46
C LEU A 63 5.82 -7.86 -3.31
N TYR A 64 7.15 -7.80 -3.34
CA TYR A 64 8.00 -8.36 -2.29
C TYR A 64 7.74 -7.70 -0.93
N THR A 65 7.72 -6.38 -0.88
CA THR A 65 7.40 -5.62 0.34
C THR A 65 5.99 -5.93 0.84
N LEU A 66 5.01 -6.02 -0.07
CA LEU A 66 3.65 -6.37 0.30
C LEU A 66 3.59 -7.78 0.93
N TYR A 67 4.35 -8.73 0.37
CA TYR A 67 4.48 -10.08 0.90
C TYR A 67 5.14 -10.09 2.29
N GLU A 68 6.23 -9.35 2.49
CA GLU A 68 6.88 -9.22 3.81
C GLU A 68 5.94 -8.63 4.86
N ILE A 69 5.17 -7.60 4.52
CA ILE A 69 4.16 -7.02 5.42
C ILE A 69 3.09 -8.06 5.75
N CYS A 70 2.62 -8.83 4.78
CA CYS A 70 1.65 -9.91 5.01
C CYS A 70 2.19 -10.94 6.00
N PHE A 71 3.45 -11.35 5.81
CA PHE A 71 4.12 -12.31 6.68
C PHE A 71 4.25 -11.79 8.11
N VAL A 72 4.75 -10.57 8.30
CA VAL A 72 4.94 -9.96 9.63
C VAL A 72 3.62 -9.69 10.34
N LEU A 73 2.59 -9.28 9.61
CA LEU A 73 1.26 -9.02 10.18
C LEU A 73 0.39 -10.27 10.28
N ASN A 74 0.89 -11.43 9.82
CA ASN A 74 0.16 -12.70 9.73
C ASN A 74 -1.24 -12.51 9.11
N ILE A 75 -1.27 -11.97 7.90
CA ILE A 75 -2.49 -11.68 7.14
C ILE A 75 -2.34 -12.18 5.71
N GLU A 76 -3.42 -12.70 5.13
CA GLU A 76 -3.41 -13.11 3.73
C GLU A 76 -3.38 -11.91 2.77
N ILE A 77 -2.62 -12.03 1.69
CA ILE A 77 -2.40 -10.94 0.73
C ILE A 77 -3.70 -10.38 0.13
N HIS A 78 -4.72 -11.23 -0.07
CA HIS A 78 -6.01 -10.83 -0.61
C HIS A 78 -6.78 -9.85 0.31
N ARG A 79 -6.42 -9.80 1.60
CA ARG A 79 -7.00 -8.83 2.54
C ARG A 79 -6.43 -7.43 2.32
N LEU A 80 -5.19 -7.31 1.88
CA LEU A 80 -4.55 -6.01 1.62
C LEU A 80 -4.86 -5.48 0.22
N ILE A 81 -5.13 -6.36 -0.75
CA ILE A 81 -5.43 -5.97 -2.13
C ILE A 81 -6.94 -5.73 -2.30
N PRO A 82 -7.38 -4.54 -2.76
CA PRO A 82 -8.80 -4.30 -3.05
C PRO A 82 -9.29 -5.13 -4.24
N ASN A 83 -10.58 -5.47 -4.23
CA ASN A 83 -11.19 -6.23 -5.29
C ASN A 83 -11.10 -5.45 -6.61
N ASN A 84 -10.63 -6.11 -7.67
CA ASN A 84 -10.47 -5.53 -8.99
C ASN A 84 -11.62 -5.87 -9.95
N LYS A 85 -12.71 -6.47 -9.45
CA LYS A 85 -13.92 -6.70 -10.24
C LYS A 85 -14.51 -5.35 -10.66
N LYS A 86 -14.68 -5.16 -11.96
CA LYS A 86 -15.66 -4.20 -12.46
C LYS A 86 -17.02 -4.71 -12.00
N GLU A 87 -17.80 -3.88 -11.30
CA GLU A 87 -19.20 -4.20 -11.09
C GLU A 87 -19.83 -4.48 -12.45
N SER A 88 -20.33 -5.69 -12.64
CA SER A 88 -21.11 -6.04 -13.82
C SER A 88 -22.34 -5.15 -13.80
N SER A 89 -22.41 -4.20 -14.75
CA SER A 89 -23.66 -3.50 -15.06
C SER A 89 -24.74 -4.47 -15.51
#